data_AF-A0A2V9W1K7-F1
#
_entry.id   AF-A0A2V9W1K7-F1
#
_cell.length_a   1.000
_cell.length_b   1.000
_cell.length_c   1.000
_cell.angle_alpha   90.00
_cell.angle_beta   90.00
_cell.angle_gamma   90.00
#
_symmetry.space_group_name_H-M   'P 1'
#
loop_
_entity.id
_entity.type
_entity.pdbx_description
1 polymer ?
#
loop_
_entity_poly.entity_id
_entity_poly.type
_entity_poly.pdbx_seq_one_letter_code
_entity_poly.pdbx_strand_id
1 'polypeptide(L)' 'MDAGTADSAPTEAEQRQLEKLKRQSGELIGRWDQLQRGDLATFQKMTIEGSLSTVVVPPAGRATEDAIPAH' A
#
# COMPACT_ATOMS: atom_id res chain seq x y z
N MET A 1 -9.45 24.56 19.84
CA MET A 1 -9.35 23.11 19.51
C MET A 1 -9.30 22.39 20.84
N ASP A 2 -10.45 21.96 21.33
CA ASP A 2 -10.56 21.32 22.64
C ASP A 2 -10.20 19.84 22.54
N ALA A 3 -8.94 19.52 22.81
CA ALA A 3 -8.45 18.15 22.98
C ALA A 3 -8.87 17.52 24.34
N GLY A 4 -9.94 18.03 24.97
CA GLY A 4 -10.33 17.73 26.35
C GLY A 4 -11.76 17.18 26.54
N THR A 5 -12.53 16.95 25.48
CA THR A 5 -13.93 16.47 25.57
C THR A 5 -14.10 14.97 25.28
N ALA A 6 -13.03 14.23 25.05
CA ALA A 6 -13.09 12.81 24.69
C ALA A 6 -12.56 11.87 25.79
N ASP A 7 -12.69 12.22 27.07
CA ASP A 7 -12.42 11.30 28.19
C ASP A 7 -13.61 10.35 28.45
N SER A 8 -14.37 10.03 27.39
CA SER A 8 -15.48 9.09 27.43
C SER A 8 -15.00 7.74 26.92
N ALA A 9 -15.30 6.68 27.68
CA ALA A 9 -15.04 5.33 27.23
C ALA A 9 -15.72 5.09 25.85
N PRO A 10 -15.07 4.35 24.93
CA PRO A 10 -15.64 4.08 23.61
C PRO A 10 -17.05 3.51 23.75
N THR A 11 -18.01 4.12 23.07
CA THR A 11 -19.39 3.62 23.04
C THR A 11 -19.45 2.25 22.38
N GLU A 12 -20.46 1.44 22.70
CA GLU A 12 -20.63 0.12 22.05
C GLU A 12 -20.70 0.21 20.52
N ALA A 13 -21.26 1.30 19.99
CA ALA A 13 -21.33 1.55 18.56
C ALA A 13 -19.94 1.76 17.94
N GLU A 14 -19.06 2.51 18.60
CA GLU A 14 -17.69 2.74 18.17
C GLU A 14 -16.86 1.45 18.24
N GLN A 15 -17.07 0.63 19.27
CA GLN A 15 -16.41 -0.68 19.39
C GLN A 15 -16.81 -1.62 18.25
N ARG A 16 -18.11 -1.69 17.90
CA ARG A 16 -18.58 -2.49 16.76
C ARG A 16 -18.01 -2.00 15.43
N GLN A 17 -17.90 -0.68 15.27
CA GLN A 17 -17.29 -0.09 14.07
C GLN A 17 -15.79 -0.42 13.99
N LEU A 18 -15.07 -0.38 15.11
CA LEU A 18 -13.67 -0.75 15.18
C LEU A 18 -13.46 -2.22 14.79
N GLU A 19 -14.26 -3.13 15.32
CA GLU A 19 -14.17 -4.56 14.96
C GLU A 19 -14.48 -4.81 13.48
N LYS A 20 -15.46 -4.10 12.91
CA LYS A 20 -15.71 -4.12 11.48
C LYS A 20 -14.50 -3.66 10.68
N LEU A 21 -13.88 -2.55 11.07
CA LEU A 21 -12.70 -2.00 10.41
C LEU A 21 -11.50 -2.95 10.50
N LYS A 22 -11.27 -3.59 11.66
CA LYS A 22 -10.21 -4.61 11.83
C LYS A 22 -10.40 -5.77 10.86
N ARG A 23 -11.63 -6.28 10.72
CA ARG A 23 -11.93 -7.35 9.76
C ARG A 23 -11.64 -6.91 8.32
N GLN A 24 -12.12 -5.73 7.93
CA GLN A 24 -11.90 -5.19 6.59
C GLN A 24 -10.41 -4.96 6.31
N SER A 25 -9.66 -4.47 7.30
CA SER A 25 -8.21 -4.28 7.21
C SER A 25 -7.49 -5.62 7.00
N GLY A 26 -7.84 -6.67 7.77
CA GLY A 26 -7.27 -8.00 7.60
C GLY A 26 -7.52 -8.60 6.22
N GLU A 27 -8.74 -8.44 5.69
CA GLU A 27 -9.08 -8.88 4.34
C GLU A 27 -8.26 -8.14 3.26
N LEU A 28 -8.09 -6.82 3.40
CA LEU A 28 -7.28 -6.01 2.47
C LEU A 28 -5.80 -6.37 2.51
N ILE A 29 -5.24 -6.58 3.70
CA ILE A 29 -3.85 -7.02 3.88
C ILE A 29 -3.64 -8.40 3.25
N GLY A 30 -4.58 -9.32 3.45
CA GLY A 30 -4.52 -10.65 2.82
C GLY A 30 -4.53 -10.59 1.29
N ARG A 31 -5.40 -9.75 0.71
CA ARG A 31 -5.42 -9.52 -0.74
C ARG A 31 -4.12 -8.89 -1.25
N TRP A 32 -3.51 -7.98 -0.49
CA TRP A 32 -2.23 -7.39 -0.85
C TRP A 32 -1.09 -8.42 -0.88
N ASP A 33 -1.02 -9.31 0.11
CA ASP A 33 -0.02 -10.39 0.13
C ASP A 33 -0.19 -11.34 -1.06
N GLN A 34 -1.44 -11.67 -1.42
CA GLN A 34 -1.74 -12.47 -2.61
C GLN A 34 -1.28 -11.78 -3.90
N LEU A 35 -1.56 -10.48 -4.06
CA LEU A 35 -1.13 -9.70 -5.23
C LEU A 35 0.41 -9.64 -5.33
N GLN A 36 1.09 -9.39 -4.21
CA GLN A 36 2.54 -9.29 -4.16
C GLN A 36 3.23 -10.61 -4.49
N ARG A 37 2.68 -11.75 -4.04
CA ARG A 37 3.32 -13.06 -4.24
C ARG A 37 2.95 -13.74 -5.54
N GLY A 38 1.66 -13.72 -5.90
CA GLY A 38 1.15 -14.45 -7.06
C GLY A 38 1.17 -13.61 -8.33
N ASP A 39 0.46 -12.49 -8.29
CA ASP A 39 0.16 -11.73 -9.49
C ASP A 39 1.37 -10.93 -9.99
N LEU A 40 2.18 -10.38 -9.08
CA LEU A 40 3.43 -9.70 -9.45
C LEU A 40 4.44 -10.68 -10.08
N ALA A 41 4.61 -11.87 -9.51
CA ALA A 41 5.52 -12.88 -10.05
C ALA A 41 5.05 -13.36 -11.43
N THR A 42 3.73 -13.53 -11.61
CA THR A 42 3.12 -13.88 -12.89
C THR A 42 3.35 -12.78 -13.93
N PHE A 43 3.13 -11.51 -13.55
CA PHE A 43 3.38 -10.37 -14.43
C PHE A 43 4.84 -10.24 -14.85
N GLN A 44 5.78 -10.43 -13.92
CA GLN A 44 7.22 -10.42 -14.22
C GLN A 44 7.59 -11.53 -15.22
N LYS A 45 7.06 -12.75 -15.01
CA LYS A 45 7.27 -13.87 -15.94
C LYS A 45 6.74 -13.53 -17.35
N MET A 46 5.51 -13.02 -17.44
CA MET A 46 4.92 -12.60 -18.72
C MET A 46 5.73 -11.50 -19.41
N THR A 47 6.31 -10.58 -18.65
CA THR A 47 7.14 -9.50 -19.19
C THR A 47 8.42 -10.07 -19.83
N ILE A 48 9.09 -10.98 -19.13
CA ILE A 48 10.34 -11.62 -19.59
C ILE A 48 10.06 -12.48 -20.84
N GLU A 49 8.99 -13.27 -20.83
CA GLU A 49 8.62 -14.14 -21.94
C GLU A 49 8.06 -13.37 -23.15
N GLY A 50 7.37 -12.25 -22.91
CA GLY A 50 6.65 -11.47 -23.92
C GLY A 50 7.47 -10.43 -24.68
N SER A 51 8.78 -10.29 -24.43
CA SER A 51 9.59 -9.17 -24.96
C SER A 51 8.96 -7.79 -24.67
N LEU A 52 8.24 -7.67 -23.55
CA LEU A 52 7.61 -6.42 -23.13
C LEU A 52 8.64 -5.57 -22.39
N SER A 53 8.93 -4.38 -22.90
CA SER A 53 9.80 -3.42 -22.22
C SER A 53 9.03 -2.78 -21.06
N THR A 54 9.32 -3.17 -19.82
CA THR A 54 8.73 -2.53 -18.64
C THR A 54 9.38 -1.17 -18.36
N VAL A 55 8.57 -0.12 -18.39
CA VAL A 55 8.96 1.20 -17.87
C VAL A 55 8.73 1.20 -16.36
N VAL A 56 9.82 1.16 -15.58
CA VAL A 56 9.74 1.31 -14.12
C VAL A 56 9.54 2.79 -13.81
N VAL A 57 8.38 3.14 -13.24
CA VAL A 57 8.13 4.49 -12.71
C VAL A 57 8.66 4.51 -11.27
N PRO A 58 9.67 5.35 -10.95
CA PRO A 58 10.17 5.45 -9.59
C PRO A 58 9.07 5.99 -8.66
N PRO A 59 9.04 5.54 -7.39
CA PRO A 59 8.07 6.02 -6.42
C PRO A 59 8.21 7.54 -6.25
N ALA A 60 7.07 8.24 -6.24
CA ALA A 60 7.01 9.68 -6.03
C ALA A 60 7.72 10.03 -4.71
N GLY A 61 8.88 10.69 -4.81
CA GLY A 61 9.71 11.05 -3.65
C GLY A 61 11.21 10.70 -3.77
N ARG A 62 11.64 9.96 -4.80
CA ARG A 62 13.07 9.77 -5.14
C ARG A 62 13.46 10.47 -6.44
N ALA A 63 12.89 11.64 -6.70
CA ALA A 63 13.37 12.48 -7.79
C ALA A 63 14.58 13.29 -7.30
N THR A 64 15.68 13.16 -8.04
CA THR A 64 16.85 14.06 -8.13
C THR A 64 17.84 14.10 -6.96
N GLU A 65 18.92 13.32 -7.02
CA GLU A 65 20.22 13.78 -6.51
C GLU A 65 21.47 13.21 -7.21
N ASP A 66 21.38 12.65 -8.43
CA ASP A 66 22.61 12.33 -9.19
C ASP A 66 22.42 12.64 -10.68
N ALA A 67 22.26 13.93 -10.98
CA ALA A 67 22.60 14.44 -12.30
C ALA A 67 24.14 14.55 -12.37
N ILE A 68 24.78 13.49 -12.87
CA ILE A 68 26.23 13.47 -13.13
C ILE A 68 26.54 14.56 -14.19
N PRO A 69 27.45 15.53 -13.93
CA PRO A 69 27.84 16.51 -14.92
C PRO A 69 28.78 15.87 -15.95
N ALA A 70 28.39 15.87 -17.22
CA ALA A 70 29.29 15.55 -18.32
C ALA A 70 30.02 16.82 -18.75
N HIS A 71 31.35 16.80 -18.65
CA HIS A 71 32.26 17.67 -19.40
C HIS A 71 32.51 17.08 -20.78
#